data_AF-A0A8S2RZD5-F1
#
_entry.id   AF-A0A8S2RZD5-F1
#
_cell.length_a   1.000
_cell.length_b   1.000
_cell.length_c   1.000
_cell.angle_alpha   90.00
_cell.angle_beta   90.00
_cell.angle_gamma   90.00
#
_symmetry.space_group_name_H-M   'P 1'
#
loop_
_entity.id
_entity.type
_entity.pdbx_description
1 polymer ?
#
loop_
_entity_poly.entity_id
_entity_poly.type
_entity_poly.pdbx_seq_one_letter_code
_entity_poly.pdbx_strand_id
1 'polypeptide(L)'
;MDYVPALKLNFWPTNMQPFLNRLKNHRPLLSEKIKNTHMHLVPKWSRLTSLSNQEFEFRYSLSEIEVILAENRNMRTKCLNGIARSIYYRYLYRSTELTSYTVKTTVLWMCETVEI
;
A
#
# COMPACT_ATOMS: atom_id res chain seq x y z
N MET A 1 -7.72 16.73 -5.60
CA MET A 1 -7.63 15.53 -6.47
C MET A 1 -6.20 15.48 -6.91
N ASP A 2 -5.50 14.37 -6.62
CA ASP A 2 -4.06 14.27 -6.81
C ASP A 2 -3.77 13.47 -8.07
N TYR A 3 -3.01 14.05 -9.00
CA TYR A 3 -2.55 13.38 -10.22
C TYR A 3 -1.09 13.00 -10.05
N VAL A 4 -0.78 11.71 -10.12
CA VAL A 4 0.58 11.19 -9.93
C VAL A 4 1.01 10.45 -11.20
N PRO A 5 2.06 10.92 -11.92
CA PRO A 5 2.58 10.18 -13.06
C PRO A 5 3.17 8.85 -12.59
N ALA A 6 2.94 7.80 -13.38
CA ALA A 6 3.32 6.44 -13.02
C ALA A 6 3.93 5.72 -14.23
N LEU A 7 5.05 5.03 -14.02
CA LEU A 7 5.63 4.10 -14.97
C LEU A 7 5.11 2.70 -14.67
N LYS A 8 4.44 2.10 -15.64
CA LYS A 8 3.96 0.73 -15.55
C LYS A 8 5.11 -0.25 -15.72
N LEU A 9 5.24 -1.20 -14.80
CA LEU A 9 6.23 -2.28 -14.88
C LEU A 9 5.64 -3.49 -15.61
N ASN A 10 6.43 -4.07 -16.51
CA ASN A 10 6.07 -5.30 -17.21
C ASN A 10 6.26 -6.55 -16.32
N PHE A 11 7.11 -6.44 -15.30
CA PHE A 11 7.46 -7.56 -14.42
C PHE A 11 7.50 -7.15 -12.96
N TRP A 12 7.28 -8.12 -12.08
CA TRP A 12 7.43 -7.95 -10.64
C TRP A 12 8.92 -7.95 -10.25
N PRO A 13 9.39 -6.93 -9.53
CA PRO A 13 10.73 -6.89 -8.98
C PRO A 13 11.00 -8.04 -8.01
N THR A 14 12.24 -8.54 -8.02
CA THR A 14 12.65 -9.67 -7.18
C THR A 14 12.47 -9.40 -5.67
N ASN A 15 12.63 -8.15 -5.23
CA ASN A 15 12.44 -7.79 -3.83
C ASN A 15 10.96 -7.82 -3.37
N MET A 16 10.00 -7.98 -4.29
CA MET A 16 8.58 -8.19 -3.97
C MET A 16 8.18 -9.66 -3.80
N GLN A 17 9.09 -10.61 -4.07
CA GLN A 17 8.79 -12.04 -3.92
C GLN A 17 8.33 -12.43 -2.50
N PRO A 18 8.91 -11.89 -1.40
CA PRO A 18 8.40 -12.20 -0.06
C PRO A 18 6.93 -11.80 0.15
N PHE A 19 6.50 -10.67 -0.43
CA PHE A 19 5.10 -10.23 -0.39
C PHE A 19 4.19 -11.19 -1.16
N LEU A 20 4.58 -11.55 -2.39
CA LEU A 20 3.81 -12.47 -3.23
C LEU A 20 3.69 -13.86 -2.59
N ASN A 21 4.77 -14.34 -1.97
CA ASN A 21 4.77 -15.62 -1.25
C ASN A 21 3.86 -15.58 -0.03
N ARG A 22 3.89 -14.51 0.76
CA ARG A 22 2.97 -14.33 1.89
C ARG A 22 1.51 -14.33 1.42
N LEU A 23 1.23 -13.58 0.35
CA LEU A 23 -0.11 -13.52 -0.22
C LEU A 23 -0.58 -14.88 -0.75
N LYS A 24 0.30 -15.66 -1.37
CA LYS A 24 0.00 -17.03 -1.82
C LYS A 24 -0.42 -17.94 -0.66
N ASN A 25 0.25 -17.82 0.49
CA ASN A 25 -0.04 -18.67 1.65
C ASN A 25 -1.37 -18.29 2.33
N HIS A 26 -1.64 -17.00 2.51
CA HIS A 26 -2.83 -16.56 3.26
C HIS A 26 -4.07 -16.34 2.37
N ARG A 27 -3.88 -16.04 1.09
CA ARG A 27 -4.95 -15.65 0.15
C ARG A 27 -4.66 -16.19 -1.27
N PRO A 28 -4.61 -17.52 -1.46
CA PRO A 28 -4.16 -18.13 -2.72
C PRO A 28 -4.96 -17.66 -3.94
N LEU A 29 -6.28 -17.54 -3.83
CA LEU A 29 -7.14 -17.07 -4.92
C LEU A 29 -6.87 -15.62 -5.32
N LEU A 30 -6.51 -14.76 -4.35
CA LEU A 30 -6.15 -13.37 -4.62
C LEU A 30 -4.71 -13.24 -5.11
N SER A 31 -3.83 -14.14 -4.71
CA SER A 31 -2.43 -14.18 -5.14
C SER A 31 -2.31 -14.31 -6.65
N GLU A 32 -3.09 -15.19 -7.27
CA GLU A 32 -3.08 -15.37 -8.73
C GLU A 32 -3.58 -14.10 -9.45
N LYS A 33 -4.70 -13.52 -8.99
CA LYS A 33 -5.23 -12.26 -9.53
C LYS A 33 -4.19 -11.13 -9.42
N ILE A 34 -3.53 -11.01 -8.27
CA ILE A 34 -2.53 -9.97 -8.01
C ILE A 34 -1.27 -10.20 -8.83
N LYS A 35 -0.81 -11.44 -8.99
CA LYS A 35 0.37 -11.76 -9.81
C LYS A 35 0.20 -11.34 -11.27
N ASN A 36 -1.04 -11.43 -11.79
CA ASN A 36 -1.40 -11.00 -13.14
C ASN A 36 -1.67 -9.48 -13.24
N THR A 37 -1.61 -8.75 -12.13
CA THR A 37 -1.76 -7.29 -12.08
C THR A 37 -0.40 -6.63 -12.26
N HIS A 38 -0.39 -5.40 -12.77
CA HIS A 38 0.82 -4.62 -12.96
C HIS A 38 1.18 -3.84 -11.70
N MET A 39 2.47 -3.58 -11.54
CA MET A 39 2.97 -2.66 -10.54
C MET A 39 3.47 -1.38 -11.19
N HIS A 40 3.48 -0.30 -10.43
CA HIS A 40 3.88 1.01 -10.93
C HIS A 40 5.08 1.55 -10.17
N LEU A 41 5.89 2.36 -10.84
CA LEU A 41 6.85 3.27 -10.21
C LEU A 41 6.27 4.68 -10.23
N VAL A 42 6.33 5.36 -9.10
CA VAL A 42 5.91 6.76 -8.97
C VAL A 42 7.07 7.60 -8.43
N PRO A 43 7.20 8.87 -8.84
CA PRO A 43 8.22 9.75 -8.31
C PRO A 43 7.97 10.02 -6.82
N LYS A 44 9.05 10.05 -6.05
CA LYS A 44 9.11 10.43 -4.64
C LYS A 44 10.20 11.49 -4.51
N TRP A 45 9.78 12.71 -4.20
CA TRP A 45 10.70 13.81 -3.97
C TRP A 45 11.48 13.62 -2.67
N SER A 46 12.80 13.79 -2.74
CA SER A 46 13.61 13.85 -1.52
C SER A 46 13.22 15.09 -0.70
N ARG A 47 13.05 14.91 0.60
CA ARG A 47 12.81 16.03 1.53
C ARG A 47 14.11 16.77 1.91
N LEU A 48 15.26 16.25 1.47
CA LEU A 48 16.58 16.66 1.95
C LEU A 48 17.36 17.53 0.96
N THR A 49 16.91 17.66 -0.28
CA THR A 49 17.61 18.47 -1.29
C THR A 49 17.06 19.89 -1.36
N SER A 50 17.97 20.86 -1.48
CA SER A 50 17.60 22.26 -1.71
C SER A 50 16.83 22.40 -3.02
N LEU A 51 15.95 23.42 -3.11
CA LEU A 51 15.10 23.71 -4.27
C LEU A 51 15.84 23.76 -5.63
N SER A 52 17.16 23.98 -5.63
CA SER A 52 17.99 24.06 -6.83
C SER A 52 18.41 22.70 -7.41
N ASN A 53 18.37 21.61 -6.64
CA ASN A 53 18.75 20.25 -7.06
C ASN A 53 17.66 19.24 -6.64
N GLN A 54 16.43 19.41 -7.13
CA GLN A 54 15.34 18.46 -6.85
C GLN A 54 15.60 17.10 -7.53
N GLU A 55 16.37 16.27 -6.83
CA GLU A 55 16.46 14.85 -7.14
C GLU A 55 15.18 14.15 -6.66
N PHE A 56 14.57 13.40 -7.58
CA PHE A 56 13.49 12.49 -7.26
C PHE A 56 13.98 11.05 -7.43
N GLU A 57 13.50 10.20 -6.53
CA GLU A 57 13.68 8.76 -6.66
C GLU A 57 12.37 8.14 -7.11
N PHE A 58 12.44 7.00 -7.78
CA PHE A 58 11.25 6.20 -8.02
C PHE A 58 10.99 5.28 -6.84
N ARG A 59 9.72 5.18 -6.43
CA ARG A 59 9.25 4.17 -5.49
C ARG A 59 8.21 3.27 -6.11
N TYR A 60 8.16 2.02 -5.65
CA TYR A 60 7.06 1.12 -6.01
C TYR A 60 5.74 1.64 -5.46
N SER A 61 4.71 1.56 -6.30
CA SER A 61 3.33 1.83 -5.96
C SER A 61 2.50 0.57 -6.20
N LEU A 62 1.82 0.15 -5.13
CA LEU A 62 0.95 -1.02 -5.10
C LEU A 62 -0.55 -0.61 -5.12
N SER A 63 -0.88 0.62 -5.53
CA SER A 63 -2.25 1.15 -5.36
C SER A 63 -3.34 0.32 -6.03
N GLU A 64 -3.10 -0.22 -7.23
CA GLU A 64 -4.06 -1.11 -7.90
C GLU A 64 -4.28 -2.42 -7.11
N ILE A 65 -3.21 -2.96 -6.55
CA ILE A 65 -3.24 -4.17 -5.72
C ILE A 65 -3.96 -3.91 -4.40
N GLU A 66 -3.77 -2.74 -3.80
CA GLU A 66 -4.48 -2.33 -2.59
C GLU A 66 -5.99 -2.23 -2.81
N VAL A 67 -6.43 -1.83 -4.01
CA VAL A 67 -7.86 -1.83 -4.40
C VAL A 67 -8.39 -3.26 -4.48
N ILE A 68 -7.69 -4.15 -5.19
CA ILE A 68 -8.06 -5.58 -5.27
C ILE A 68 -8.17 -6.18 -3.86
N LEU A 69 -7.18 -5.91 -3.01
CA LEU A 69 -7.20 -6.36 -1.62
C LEU A 69 -8.36 -5.75 -0.83
N ALA A 70 -8.71 -4.48 -1.07
CA ALA A 70 -9.78 -3.79 -0.36
C ALA A 70 -11.18 -4.29 -0.72
N GLU A 71 -11.43 -4.56 -2.00
CA GLU A 71 -12.70 -5.10 -2.49
C GLU A 71 -12.99 -6.48 -1.90
N ASN A 72 -11.94 -7.28 -1.74
CA ASN A 72 -12.02 -8.65 -1.23
C ASN A 72 -11.84 -8.75 0.30
N ARG A 73 -12.08 -7.65 1.04
CA ARG A 73 -12.12 -7.67 2.51
C ARG A 73 -13.47 -8.17 3.02
N ASN A 74 -13.44 -9.02 4.05
CA ASN A 74 -14.62 -9.32 4.84
C ASN A 74 -15.10 -8.06 5.60
N MET A 75 -16.34 -8.13 6.10
CA MET A 75 -16.97 -6.99 6.80
C MET A 75 -16.18 -6.57 8.05
N ARG A 76 -15.62 -7.53 8.79
CA ARG A 76 -14.84 -7.26 10.00
C ARG A 76 -13.59 -6.42 9.70
N THR A 77 -12.83 -6.77 8.68
CA THR A 77 -11.67 -5.99 8.22
C THR A 77 -12.07 -4.59 7.73
N LYS A 78 -13.23 -4.45 7.07
CA LYS A 78 -13.76 -3.13 6.66
C LYS A 78 -14.07 -2.27 7.89
N CYS A 79 -14.72 -2.82 8.90
CA CYS A 79 -15.02 -2.13 10.16
C CYS A 79 -13.74 -1.71 10.90
N LEU A 80 -12.76 -2.62 11.06
CA LEU A 80 -11.48 -2.31 11.70
C LEU A 80 -10.74 -1.18 10.98
N ASN A 81 -10.70 -1.21 9.65
CA ASN A 81 -10.10 -0.12 8.86
C ASN A 81 -10.83 1.22 9.08
N GLY A 82 -12.16 1.21 9.16
CA GLY A 82 -12.96 2.40 9.44
C GLY A 82 -12.68 2.99 10.83
N ILE A 83 -12.60 2.15 11.86
CA ILE A 83 -12.26 2.56 13.23
C ILE A 83 -10.84 3.13 13.27
N ALA A 84 -9.86 2.40 12.73
CA ALA A 84 -8.46 2.83 12.72
C ALA A 84 -8.26 4.16 11.98
N ARG A 85 -8.90 4.34 10.83
CA ARG A 85 -8.89 5.62 10.10
C ARG A 85 -9.55 6.74 10.92
N SER A 86 -10.67 6.45 11.59
CA SER A 86 -11.35 7.45 12.42
C SER A 86 -10.48 7.92 13.59
N ILE A 87 -9.80 6.99 14.26
CA ILE A 87 -8.82 7.30 15.31
C ILE A 87 -7.68 8.15 14.74
N TYR A 88 -7.13 7.75 13.59
CA TYR A 88 -6.06 8.50 12.95
C TYR A 88 -6.49 9.94 12.62
N TYR A 89 -7.61 10.13 11.93
CA TYR A 89 -8.04 11.48 11.54
C TYR A 89 -8.43 12.37 12.73
N ARG A 90 -8.95 11.78 13.82
CA ARG A 90 -9.33 12.54 15.01
C ARG A 90 -8.16 12.89 15.92
N TYR A 91 -7.20 11.98 16.09
CA TYR A 91 -6.18 12.12 17.13
C TYR A 91 -4.74 12.18 16.62
N LEU A 92 -4.45 11.60 15.45
CA LEU A 92 -3.07 11.38 14.99
C LEU A 92 -2.73 12.12 13.69
N TYR A 93 -3.71 12.72 13.00
CA TYR A 93 -3.50 13.37 11.70
C TYR A 93 -2.48 14.52 11.74
N ARG A 94 -2.32 15.18 12.90
CA ARG A 94 -1.33 16.25 13.09
C ARG A 94 0.09 15.72 13.30
N SER A 95 0.28 14.41 13.41
CA SER A 95 1.61 13.80 13.48
C SER A 95 2.33 13.96 12.15
N THR A 96 3.60 14.37 12.20
CA THR A 96 4.49 14.43 11.02
C THR A 96 4.96 13.05 10.57
N GLU A 97 4.92 12.07 11.46
CA GLU A 97 5.45 10.72 11.27
C GLU A 97 4.41 9.73 10.74
N LEU A 98 3.13 9.93 11.09
CA LEU A 98 2.06 9.01 10.74
C LEU A 98 1.23 9.51 9.57
N THR A 99 1.05 8.65 8.57
CA THR A 99 0.21 8.92 7.40
C THR A 99 -1.00 8.00 7.38
N SER A 100 -2.03 8.36 6.60
CA SER A 100 -3.14 7.45 6.29
C SER A 100 -2.65 6.15 5.63
N TYR A 101 -1.52 6.20 4.93
CA TYR A 101 -0.87 5.02 4.36
C TYR A 101 -0.34 4.09 5.47
N THR A 102 0.30 4.65 6.51
CA THR A 102 0.76 3.87 7.68
C THR A 102 -0.39 3.09 8.31
N VAL A 103 -1.53 3.74 8.55
CA VAL A 103 -2.74 3.10 9.11
C VAL A 103 -3.24 1.98 8.21
N LYS A 104 -3.34 2.25 6.90
CA LYS A 104 -3.80 1.26 5.91
C LYS A 104 -2.90 0.03 5.87
N THR A 105 -1.58 0.22 5.87
CA THR A 105 -0.58 -0.87 5.87
C THR A 105 -0.66 -1.68 7.16
N THR A 106 -0.78 -1.03 8.33
CA THR A 106 -0.93 -1.73 9.61
C THR A 106 -2.19 -2.59 9.65
N VAL A 107 -3.34 -2.06 9.21
CA VAL A 107 -4.59 -2.82 9.18
C VAL A 107 -4.51 -3.98 8.20
N LEU A 108 -3.90 -3.79 7.03
CA LEU A 108 -3.67 -4.87 6.06
C LEU A 108 -2.85 -5.99 6.68
N TRP A 109 -1.74 -5.64 7.33
CA TRP A 109 -0.85 -6.63 7.95
C TRP A 109 -1.53 -7.38 9.11
N MET A 110 -2.24 -6.67 9.99
CA MET A 110 -3.02 -7.30 11.07
C MET A 110 -4.08 -8.26 10.53
N CYS A 111 -4.71 -7.95 9.40
CA CYS A 111 -5.73 -8.83 8.80
C CYS A 111 -5.13 -9.96 7.94
N GLU A 112 -3.81 -9.98 7.74
CA GLU A 112 -3.07 -11.12 7.18
C GLU A 112 -2.61 -12.08 8.28
N THR A 113 -2.27 -11.56 9.48
CA THR A 113 -1.75 -12.36 10.60
C THR A 113 -2.82 -12.92 11.52
N VAL A 114 -4.00 -12.31 11.54
CA VAL A 114 -5.10 -12.68 12.43
C VAL A 114 -6.10 -13.51 11.62
N GLU A 115 -5.88 -14.82 11.57
CA GLU A 115 -6.91 -15.78 11.14
C GLU A 115 -8.10 -15.68 12.11
N ILE A 116 -9.20 -15.09 11.67
CA ILE A 116 -10.50 -15.14 12.36
C ILE A 116 -11.61 -15.34 11.34
#